data_AF-A0A6I7NZV8-F1
#
_entry.id   AF-A0A6I7NZV8-F1
#
_cell.length_a   1.000
_cell.length_b   1.000
_cell.length_c   1.000
_cell.angle_alpha   90.00
_cell.angle_beta   90.00
_cell.angle_gamma   90.00
#
_symmetry.space_group_name_H-M   'P 1'
#
loop_
_entity.id
_entity.type
_entity.pdbx_description
1 polymer ?
#
loop_
_entity_poly.entity_id
_entity_poly.type
_entity_poly.pdbx_seq_one_letter_code
_entity_poly.pdbx_strand_id
1 'polypeptide(L)'
;MQKKLRSFGLMSAFLALAISCAPQKETERLTDYVNPFMGTDGPGNTYPGATVPFGMVQLSPDIGKHGWDRIAGYFYPDTIITGFSHTHLSGTGAGDLYDILVTPVNSRDVERIPENGFRPYSRFYHENEHAEPGYYQVFLYDFGINAELSATKRTGIHRYTFPEDENSGFIIDLGYALNWDAPVNTHLKVVDEKTVVGFRYSTGWAADQRVYFAAHFSKPFESKTLYMENEPAEGNEVTGVHTKIDLRFSTKENEEVMVKVGLSSANIEGALKAIETEAA
;
A
#
# COMPACT_ATOMS: atom_id res chain seq x y z
N MET A 1 -63.43 65.94 -5.97
CA MET A 1 -62.43 66.73 -6.72
C MET A 1 -61.04 66.21 -6.34
N GLN A 2 -60.28 65.67 -7.31
CA GLN A 2 -58.82 65.38 -7.42
C GLN A 2 -57.94 65.39 -6.12
N LYS A 3 -56.88 64.58 -5.91
CA LYS A 3 -56.10 63.54 -6.63
C LYS A 3 -55.04 63.01 -5.64
N LYS A 4 -54.69 61.71 -5.77
CA LYS A 4 -53.36 61.05 -5.62
C LYS A 4 -52.51 61.22 -4.34
N LEU A 5 -52.13 60.07 -3.74
CA LEU A 5 -50.74 59.68 -3.38
C LEU A 5 -50.73 58.16 -3.02
N ARG A 6 -50.59 57.24 -3.97
CA ARG A 6 -49.35 56.58 -4.48
C ARG A 6 -48.35 56.11 -3.42
N SER A 7 -48.39 54.78 -3.18
CA SER A 7 -47.25 53.85 -3.27
C SER A 7 -46.01 54.15 -2.41
N PHE A 8 -45.97 53.65 -1.18
CA PHE A 8 -44.74 53.48 -0.41
C PHE A 8 -44.81 52.15 0.35
N GLY A 9 -44.53 51.05 -0.33
CA GLY A 9 -44.67 49.73 0.28
C GLY A 9 -44.15 48.61 -0.60
N LEU A 10 -42.95 48.74 -1.15
CA LEU A 10 -42.29 47.62 -1.86
C LEU A 10 -40.80 47.87 -2.15
N MET A 11 -40.10 48.66 -1.33
CA MET A 11 -38.68 48.98 -1.57
C MET A 11 -37.77 48.81 -0.34
N SER A 12 -38.14 47.90 0.57
CA SER A 12 -37.25 47.49 1.68
C SER A 12 -37.06 45.98 1.80
N ALA A 13 -37.73 45.16 0.99
CA ALA A 13 -37.56 43.71 1.00
C ALA A 13 -36.54 43.19 -0.04
N PHE A 14 -36.14 44.01 -1.02
CA PHE A 14 -35.20 43.58 -2.07
C PHE A 14 -33.73 43.84 -1.75
N LEU A 15 -33.42 44.62 -0.70
CA LEU A 15 -32.03 44.94 -0.34
C LEU A 15 -31.40 43.95 0.65
N ALA A 16 -32.19 43.06 1.25
CA ALA A 16 -31.71 42.05 2.19
C ALA A 16 -31.29 40.72 1.52
N LEU A 17 -31.64 40.50 0.25
CA LEU A 17 -31.28 39.26 -0.47
C LEU A 17 -29.95 39.34 -1.24
N ALA A 18 -29.31 40.51 -1.33
CA ALA A 18 -28.10 40.70 -2.13
C ALA A 18 -26.78 40.48 -1.37
N ILE A 19 -26.82 40.22 -0.05
CA ILE A 19 -25.61 40.08 0.79
C ILE A 19 -25.16 38.61 0.91
N SER A 20 -25.92 37.64 0.41
CA SER A 20 -25.62 36.21 0.61
C SER A 20 -24.83 35.53 -0.52
N CYS A 21 -24.25 36.28 -1.47
CA CYS A 21 -23.34 35.75 -2.49
C CYS A 21 -21.94 36.39 -2.36
N ALA A 22 -21.30 36.22 -1.20
CA ALA A 22 -19.85 36.33 -1.17
C ALA A 22 -19.28 35.05 -1.83
N PRO A 23 -18.43 35.15 -2.87
CA PRO A 23 -17.76 33.98 -3.40
C PRO A 23 -16.95 33.34 -2.26
N GLN A 24 -17.26 32.08 -1.96
CA GLN A 24 -16.49 31.30 -1.01
C GLN A 24 -15.05 31.25 -1.55
N LYS A 25 -14.13 31.90 -0.85
CA LYS A 25 -12.71 31.87 -1.20
C LYS A 25 -12.31 30.40 -1.22
N GLU A 26 -12.00 29.88 -2.40
CA GLU A 26 -11.57 28.51 -2.58
C GLU A 26 -10.33 28.32 -1.70
N THR A 27 -10.46 27.48 -0.67
CA THR A 27 -9.34 27.22 0.24
C THR A 27 -8.29 26.46 -0.57
N GLU A 28 -7.16 27.10 -0.80
CA GLU A 28 -6.02 26.51 -1.49
C GLU A 28 -5.61 25.20 -0.82
N ARG A 29 -5.61 24.11 -1.59
CA ARG A 29 -5.20 22.78 -1.14
C ARG A 29 -3.69 22.66 -1.28
N LEU A 30 -2.96 22.89 -0.19
CA LEU A 30 -1.49 22.84 -0.20
C LEU A 30 -0.91 21.49 -0.62
N THR A 31 -1.66 20.41 -0.45
CA THR A 31 -1.28 19.05 -0.87
C THR A 31 -1.12 18.92 -2.39
N ASP A 32 -1.82 19.76 -3.17
CA ASP A 32 -1.81 19.70 -4.64
C ASP A 32 -0.46 20.14 -5.23
N TYR A 33 0.41 20.76 -4.43
CA TYR A 33 1.76 21.15 -4.83
C TYR A 33 2.80 20.06 -4.60
N VAL A 34 2.46 18.99 -3.88
CA VAL A 34 3.41 17.93 -3.57
C VAL A 34 3.39 16.90 -4.68
N ASN A 35 4.55 16.63 -5.27
CA ASN A 35 4.75 15.55 -6.23
C ASN A 35 5.66 14.47 -5.61
N PRO A 36 5.11 13.33 -5.17
CA PRO A 36 5.89 12.24 -4.57
C PRO A 36 6.91 11.57 -5.52
N PHE A 37 6.78 11.74 -6.83
CA PHE A 37 7.77 11.23 -7.80
C PHE A 37 9.05 12.08 -7.86
N MET A 38 9.09 13.26 -7.21
CA MET A 38 10.32 14.03 -7.15
C MET A 38 11.37 13.30 -6.32
N GLY A 39 12.49 12.97 -6.95
CA GLY A 39 13.61 12.24 -6.33
C GLY A 39 13.57 10.73 -6.53
N THR A 40 12.57 10.19 -7.24
CA THR A 40 12.50 8.76 -7.58
C THR A 40 13.27 8.41 -8.86
N ASP A 41 13.76 9.41 -9.59
CA ASP A 41 14.70 9.27 -10.71
C ASP A 41 16.04 9.94 -10.34
N GLY A 42 17.15 9.28 -10.67
CA GLY A 42 18.49 9.71 -10.28
C GLY A 42 18.80 9.53 -8.79
N PRO A 43 19.72 10.33 -8.20
CA PRO A 43 20.33 10.04 -6.90
C PRO A 43 19.45 10.39 -5.69
N GLY A 44 18.18 10.72 -5.91
CA GLY A 44 17.28 11.16 -4.84
C GLY A 44 16.90 10.03 -3.89
N ASN A 45 16.73 8.80 -4.39
CA ASN A 45 16.32 7.63 -3.62
C ASN A 45 15.11 7.90 -2.70
N THR A 46 14.10 8.58 -3.19
CA THR A 46 12.80 8.71 -2.50
C THR A 46 11.84 7.61 -2.98
N TYR A 47 10.69 7.49 -2.32
CA TYR A 47 9.63 6.56 -2.71
C TYR A 47 8.31 7.32 -2.97
N PRO A 48 7.47 6.87 -3.91
CA PRO A 48 6.19 7.54 -4.22
C PRO A 48 5.02 7.06 -3.35
N GLY A 49 5.23 6.02 -2.55
CA GLY A 49 4.21 5.37 -1.74
C GLY A 49 3.53 6.25 -0.68
N ALA A 50 2.44 5.71 -0.14
CA ALA A 50 1.64 6.39 0.86
C ALA A 50 2.29 6.36 2.25
N THR A 51 2.37 7.54 2.87
CA THR A 51 2.72 7.68 4.28
C THR A 51 2.06 8.93 4.88
N VAL A 52 1.90 8.95 6.20
CA VAL A 52 1.49 10.16 6.94
C VAL A 52 2.73 10.85 7.54
N PRO A 53 2.66 12.14 7.90
CA PRO A 53 3.77 12.81 8.54
C PRO A 53 4.28 12.03 9.77
N PHE A 54 5.54 11.61 9.72
CA PHE A 54 6.22 10.84 10.78
C PHE A 54 5.55 9.49 11.11
N GLY A 55 4.91 8.84 10.12
CA GLY A 55 4.32 7.51 10.26
C GLY A 55 5.35 6.39 10.36
N MET A 56 4.97 5.30 11.04
CA MET A 56 5.71 4.03 11.07
C MET A 56 5.63 3.28 9.73
N VAL A 57 4.52 3.44 9.01
CA VAL A 57 4.29 2.80 7.70
C VAL A 57 4.67 3.74 6.56
N GLN A 58 5.43 3.20 5.61
CA GLN A 58 5.73 3.79 4.32
C GLN A 58 5.29 2.77 3.26
N LEU A 59 4.00 2.72 2.94
CA LEU A 59 3.44 1.70 2.06
C LEU A 59 3.70 2.07 0.59
N SER A 60 4.67 1.42 -0.04
CA SER A 60 5.20 1.83 -1.34
C SER A 60 5.40 0.64 -2.29
N PRO A 61 5.32 0.84 -3.63
CA PRO A 61 5.74 -0.16 -4.60
C PRO A 61 7.23 -0.50 -4.50
N ASP A 62 7.51 -1.77 -4.69
CA ASP A 62 8.85 -2.32 -4.86
C ASP A 62 9.07 -2.84 -6.28
N ILE A 63 10.16 -2.44 -6.93
CA ILE A 63 10.57 -2.96 -8.24
C ILE A 63 11.02 -4.43 -8.13
N GLY A 64 11.53 -4.85 -6.98
CA GLY A 64 12.07 -6.20 -6.79
C GLY A 64 13.50 -6.40 -7.25
N LYS A 65 14.11 -5.43 -7.96
CA LYS A 65 15.49 -5.51 -8.45
C LYS A 65 16.47 -4.84 -7.50
N HIS A 66 17.64 -5.45 -7.32
CA HIS A 66 18.75 -4.83 -6.58
C HIS A 66 19.38 -3.67 -7.35
N GLY A 67 20.01 -2.74 -6.63
CA GLY A 67 20.79 -1.66 -7.24
C GLY A 67 20.72 -0.37 -6.43
N TRP A 68 21.73 0.48 -6.60
CA TRP A 68 21.84 1.72 -5.84
C TRP A 68 20.72 2.73 -6.17
N ASP A 69 20.17 2.70 -7.39
CA ASP A 69 19.06 3.57 -7.77
C ASP A 69 17.70 3.13 -7.17
N ARG A 70 17.66 1.94 -6.52
CA ARG A 70 16.45 1.31 -5.97
C ARG A 70 16.51 1.17 -4.45
N ILE A 71 17.28 2.06 -3.80
CA ILE A 71 17.53 2.00 -2.36
C ILE A 71 16.24 2.20 -1.56
N ALA A 72 15.28 2.95 -2.10
CA ALA A 72 13.97 3.14 -1.51
C ALA A 72 12.91 2.14 -2.02
N GLY A 73 13.33 1.04 -2.67
CA GLY A 73 12.43 0.03 -3.25
C GLY A 73 11.91 0.38 -4.65
N TYR A 74 11.82 1.67 -4.96
CA TYR A 74 11.31 2.22 -6.22
C TYR A 74 12.38 2.95 -7.04
N PHE A 75 12.28 2.87 -8.37
CA PHE A 75 13.09 3.66 -9.31
C PHE A 75 12.24 4.00 -10.54
N TYR A 76 12.05 5.29 -10.82
CA TYR A 76 11.10 5.76 -11.83
C TYR A 76 11.35 5.17 -13.23
N PRO A 77 12.59 5.05 -13.75
CA PRO A 77 12.82 4.45 -15.06
C PRO A 77 12.53 2.94 -15.18
N ASP A 78 12.24 2.22 -14.09
CA ASP A 78 11.83 0.81 -14.19
C ASP A 78 10.38 0.66 -14.62
N THR A 79 10.08 -0.51 -15.17
CA THR A 79 8.77 -0.80 -15.79
C THR A 79 8.07 -2.01 -15.18
N ILE A 80 8.50 -2.47 -13.99
CA ILE A 80 7.87 -3.58 -13.28
C ILE A 80 7.64 -3.24 -11.81
N ILE A 81 6.61 -3.82 -11.21
CA ILE A 81 6.37 -3.84 -9.77
C ILE A 81 6.24 -5.30 -9.32
N THR A 82 6.99 -5.67 -8.28
CA THR A 82 6.96 -7.00 -7.65
C THR A 82 5.96 -7.08 -6.50
N GLY A 83 5.69 -5.98 -5.83
CA GLY A 83 4.68 -5.91 -4.77
C GLY A 83 4.74 -4.59 -4.03
N PHE A 84 4.15 -4.55 -2.85
CA PHE A 84 4.06 -3.37 -2.01
C PHE A 84 4.48 -3.73 -0.59
N SER A 85 5.65 -3.26 -0.14
CA SER A 85 6.11 -3.45 1.24
C SER A 85 5.82 -2.23 2.11
N HIS A 86 5.97 -2.37 3.42
CA HIS A 86 5.38 -1.48 4.41
C HIS A 86 6.36 -0.52 5.08
N THR A 87 7.66 -0.69 4.84
CA THR A 87 8.72 0.08 5.50
C THR A 87 9.81 0.44 4.49
N HIS A 88 10.16 1.72 4.43
CA HIS A 88 11.10 2.26 3.44
C HIS A 88 11.91 3.43 4.00
N LEU A 89 13.17 3.53 3.57
CA LEU A 89 14.03 4.67 3.86
C LEU A 89 13.99 5.65 2.68
N SER A 90 13.85 6.95 2.99
CA SER A 90 13.82 8.01 1.98
C SER A 90 15.13 8.79 1.98
N GLY A 91 15.78 8.88 0.82
CA GLY A 91 16.97 9.70 0.60
C GLY A 91 18.27 9.09 1.12
N THR A 92 18.30 7.79 1.42
CA THR A 92 19.51 7.13 1.90
C THR A 92 20.40 6.66 0.75
N GLY A 93 21.69 6.48 1.05
CA GLY A 93 22.66 5.87 0.13
C GLY A 93 22.86 4.36 0.36
N ALA A 94 22.17 3.79 1.36
CA ALA A 94 22.17 2.39 1.74
C ALA A 94 20.73 1.94 1.99
N GLY A 95 20.41 0.72 1.54
CA GLY A 95 19.06 0.16 1.59
C GLY A 95 18.85 -0.75 2.79
N ASP A 96 17.64 -0.73 3.34
CA ASP A 96 17.17 -1.55 4.47
C ASP A 96 15.63 -1.49 4.56
N LEU A 97 15.00 -2.23 5.49
CA LEU A 97 13.56 -2.30 5.78
C LEU A 97 12.75 -3.22 4.85
N TYR A 98 12.16 -2.74 3.76
CA TYR A 98 11.37 -3.51 2.77
C TYR A 98 10.40 -4.56 3.36
N ASP A 99 9.91 -4.32 4.58
CA ASP A 99 9.30 -5.38 5.38
C ASP A 99 7.88 -5.67 4.90
N ILE A 100 7.51 -6.95 4.97
CA ILE A 100 6.15 -7.44 4.70
C ILE A 100 5.71 -7.10 3.27
N LEU A 101 6.30 -7.76 2.28
CA LEU A 101 5.90 -7.58 0.88
C LEU A 101 4.54 -8.22 0.63
N VAL A 102 3.57 -7.43 0.17
CA VAL A 102 2.26 -7.91 -0.28
C VAL A 102 2.16 -7.78 -1.79
N THR A 103 1.90 -8.90 -2.47
CA THR A 103 1.75 -8.93 -3.93
C THR A 103 0.35 -9.41 -4.31
N PRO A 104 -0.48 -8.59 -4.97
CA PRO A 104 -1.74 -9.07 -5.57
C PRO A 104 -1.41 -9.97 -6.76
N VAL A 105 -2.11 -11.10 -6.86
CA VAL A 105 -1.91 -12.10 -7.91
C VAL A 105 -3.25 -12.63 -8.41
N ASN A 106 -3.28 -13.21 -9.59
CA ASN A 106 -4.42 -13.96 -10.11
C ASN A 106 -3.96 -15.09 -11.05
N SER A 107 -4.87 -15.71 -11.81
CA SER A 107 -4.52 -16.77 -12.77
C SER A 107 -3.54 -16.35 -13.88
N ARG A 108 -3.34 -15.03 -14.10
CA ARG A 108 -2.43 -14.48 -15.12
C ARG A 108 -0.98 -14.36 -14.61
N ASP A 109 -0.74 -14.66 -13.34
CA ASP A 109 0.58 -14.68 -12.72
C ASP A 109 1.44 -15.85 -13.24
N VAL A 110 2.11 -15.66 -14.39
CA VAL A 110 2.84 -16.76 -15.08
C VAL A 110 4.32 -16.47 -15.36
N GLU A 111 4.73 -15.21 -15.47
CA GLU A 111 6.12 -14.85 -15.81
C GLU A 111 6.98 -14.69 -14.55
N ARG A 112 8.24 -15.10 -14.63
CA ARG A 112 9.24 -14.97 -13.56
C ARG A 112 10.56 -14.52 -14.15
N ILE A 113 11.24 -13.60 -13.48
CA ILE A 113 12.55 -13.11 -13.91
C ILE A 113 13.60 -13.35 -12.82
N PRO A 114 14.85 -13.70 -13.16
CA PRO A 114 15.90 -13.86 -12.16
C PRO A 114 16.18 -12.58 -11.36
N GLU A 115 16.04 -11.42 -12.00
CA GLU A 115 16.43 -10.11 -11.44
C GLU A 115 15.60 -9.70 -10.22
N ASN A 116 14.41 -10.27 -10.04
CA ASN A 116 13.56 -10.06 -8.85
C ASN A 116 13.49 -11.26 -7.90
N GLY A 117 14.37 -12.25 -8.11
CA GLY A 117 14.38 -13.50 -7.34
C GLY A 117 13.22 -14.44 -7.69
N PHE A 118 12.77 -14.45 -8.95
CA PHE A 118 11.65 -15.27 -9.43
C PHE A 118 10.35 -15.05 -8.64
N ARG A 119 10.08 -13.79 -8.31
CA ARG A 119 8.79 -13.38 -7.74
C ARG A 119 7.81 -13.02 -8.86
N PRO A 120 6.49 -13.12 -8.60
CA PRO A 120 5.51 -12.45 -9.44
C PRO A 120 5.88 -10.98 -9.65
N TYR A 121 5.61 -10.48 -10.83
CA TYR A 121 5.69 -9.05 -11.12
C TYR A 121 4.64 -8.69 -12.15
N SER A 122 4.33 -7.41 -12.23
CA SER A 122 3.51 -6.86 -13.29
C SER A 122 4.18 -5.64 -13.88
N ARG A 123 4.09 -5.53 -15.21
CA ARG A 123 4.42 -4.29 -15.92
C ARG A 123 3.46 -3.18 -15.51
N PHE A 124 4.01 -1.98 -15.38
CA PHE A 124 3.25 -0.76 -15.16
C PHE A 124 3.78 0.36 -16.07
N TYR A 125 2.98 1.40 -16.21
CA TYR A 125 3.32 2.60 -16.97
C TYR A 125 2.87 3.82 -16.17
N HIS A 126 3.70 4.86 -16.12
CA HIS A 126 3.41 6.07 -15.33
C HIS A 126 2.13 6.81 -15.75
N GLU A 127 1.63 6.56 -16.96
CA GLU A 127 0.35 7.11 -17.45
C GLU A 127 -0.85 6.63 -16.63
N ASN A 128 -0.74 5.46 -15.98
CA ASN A 128 -1.74 4.89 -15.08
C ASN A 128 -1.14 4.65 -13.68
N GLU A 129 -0.28 5.57 -13.27
CA GLU A 129 0.30 5.67 -11.93
C GLU A 129 0.03 7.07 -11.38
N HIS A 130 -0.38 7.14 -10.11
CA HIS A 130 -0.70 8.39 -9.45
C HIS A 130 -0.20 8.38 -8.01
N ALA A 131 0.27 9.54 -7.54
CA ALA A 131 0.71 9.71 -6.17
C ALA A 131 0.40 11.13 -5.68
N GLU A 132 -0.09 11.23 -4.45
CA GLU A 132 -0.31 12.49 -3.72
C GLU A 132 -0.06 12.24 -2.21
N PRO A 133 0.06 13.28 -1.37
CA PRO A 133 0.30 13.06 0.06
C PRO A 133 -0.68 12.09 0.73
N GLY A 134 -0.16 10.93 1.16
CA GLY A 134 -0.95 9.88 1.82
C GLY A 134 -1.65 8.89 0.88
N TYR A 135 -1.40 8.95 -0.43
CA TYR A 135 -2.03 8.08 -1.42
C TYR A 135 -1.09 7.73 -2.58
N TYR A 136 -1.16 6.47 -3.02
CA TYR A 136 -0.50 5.99 -4.23
C TYR A 136 -1.44 5.05 -4.98
N GLN A 137 -1.42 5.07 -6.31
CA GLN A 137 -2.18 4.17 -7.16
C GLN A 137 -1.33 3.75 -8.37
N VAL A 138 -1.50 2.51 -8.79
CA VAL A 138 -0.92 2.00 -10.04
C VAL A 138 -1.78 0.91 -10.65
N PHE A 139 -1.85 0.90 -11.98
CA PHE A 139 -2.45 -0.21 -12.72
C PHE A 139 -1.40 -1.28 -13.05
N LEU A 140 -1.63 -2.51 -12.59
CA LEU A 140 -0.78 -3.68 -12.80
C LEU A 140 -1.26 -4.41 -14.06
N TYR A 141 -0.64 -4.12 -15.21
CA TYR A 141 -1.14 -4.56 -16.52
C TYR A 141 -1.19 -6.07 -16.73
N ASP A 142 -0.19 -6.80 -16.23
CA ASP A 142 -0.10 -8.25 -16.43
C ASP A 142 -1.17 -9.00 -15.64
N PHE A 143 -1.62 -8.40 -14.53
CA PHE A 143 -2.69 -8.96 -13.70
C PHE A 143 -4.05 -8.35 -14.05
N GLY A 144 -4.09 -7.16 -14.67
CA GLY A 144 -5.31 -6.39 -14.86
C GLY A 144 -5.93 -5.90 -13.55
N ILE A 145 -5.09 -5.57 -12.57
CA ILE A 145 -5.50 -5.16 -11.22
C ILE A 145 -5.17 -3.68 -11.02
N ASN A 146 -6.13 -2.91 -10.54
CA ASN A 146 -5.84 -1.56 -10.03
C ASN A 146 -5.46 -1.66 -8.56
N ALA A 147 -4.26 -1.20 -8.19
CA ALA A 147 -3.79 -1.17 -6.81
C ALA A 147 -3.80 0.26 -6.29
N GLU A 148 -4.39 0.48 -5.12
CA GLU A 148 -4.44 1.75 -4.43
C GLU A 148 -3.98 1.57 -2.98
N LEU A 149 -3.16 2.50 -2.50
CA LEU A 149 -2.47 2.43 -1.22
C LEU A 149 -2.72 3.71 -0.44
N SER A 150 -2.96 3.58 0.86
CA SER A 150 -2.95 4.67 1.83
C SER A 150 -2.33 4.19 3.14
N ALA A 151 -2.12 5.11 4.09
CA ALA A 151 -1.54 4.78 5.38
C ALA A 151 -2.13 5.61 6.51
N THR A 152 -2.11 5.02 7.69
CA THR A 152 -2.28 5.68 8.98
C THR A 152 -0.92 5.78 9.67
N LYS A 153 -0.87 6.01 10.99
CA LYS A 153 0.43 6.09 11.68
C LYS A 153 1.12 4.72 11.72
N ARG A 154 0.36 3.63 11.85
CA ARG A 154 0.91 2.27 12.04
C ARG A 154 0.25 1.20 11.18
N THR A 155 -0.71 1.57 10.34
CA THR A 155 -1.43 0.63 9.47
C THR A 155 -1.37 1.08 8.02
N GLY A 156 -0.89 0.20 7.13
CA GLY A 156 -1.03 0.30 5.68
C GLY A 156 -2.42 -0.17 5.24
N ILE A 157 -3.00 0.51 4.26
CA ILE A 157 -4.33 0.21 3.73
C ILE A 157 -4.19 0.04 2.22
N HIS A 158 -4.56 -1.13 1.72
CA HIS A 158 -4.61 -1.45 0.31
C HIS A 158 -6.06 -1.56 -0.13
N ARG A 159 -6.35 -1.12 -1.35
CA ARG A 159 -7.54 -1.46 -2.11
C ARG A 159 -7.10 -1.99 -3.47
N TYR A 160 -7.61 -3.17 -3.82
CA TYR A 160 -7.33 -3.79 -5.11
C TYR A 160 -8.63 -4.02 -5.85
N THR A 161 -8.75 -3.47 -7.06
CA THR A 161 -9.85 -3.77 -7.98
C THR A 161 -9.42 -4.90 -8.90
N PHE A 162 -10.01 -6.07 -8.74
CA PHE A 162 -9.69 -7.27 -9.51
C PHE A 162 -10.59 -7.43 -10.74
N PRO A 163 -10.10 -8.09 -11.80
CA PRO A 163 -10.96 -8.61 -12.86
C PRO A 163 -11.71 -9.87 -12.39
N GLU A 164 -12.67 -10.34 -13.19
CA GLU A 164 -13.24 -11.68 -12.98
C GLU A 164 -12.14 -12.75 -13.12
N ASP A 165 -11.99 -13.59 -12.08
CA ASP A 165 -10.98 -14.65 -12.03
C ASP A 165 -11.34 -15.70 -10.95
N GLU A 166 -10.94 -16.96 -11.15
CA GLU A 166 -11.18 -18.03 -10.18
C GLU A 166 -9.99 -18.28 -9.23
N ASN A 167 -8.86 -17.58 -9.44
CA ASN A 167 -7.61 -17.80 -8.71
C ASN A 167 -6.90 -16.49 -8.33
N SER A 168 -7.68 -15.44 -8.04
CA SER A 168 -7.21 -14.18 -7.46
C SER A 168 -6.69 -14.38 -6.05
N GLY A 169 -5.85 -13.47 -5.57
CA GLY A 169 -5.24 -13.66 -4.28
C GLY A 169 -4.16 -12.67 -3.91
N PHE A 170 -3.46 -13.03 -2.83
CA PHE A 170 -2.32 -12.29 -2.32
C PHE A 170 -1.21 -13.25 -1.93
N ILE A 171 0.02 -12.84 -2.21
CA ILE A 171 1.21 -13.43 -1.60
C ILE A 171 1.74 -12.45 -0.56
N ILE A 172 1.95 -12.92 0.67
CA ILE A 172 2.75 -12.20 1.67
C ILE A 172 4.11 -12.90 1.76
N ASP A 173 5.18 -12.20 1.39
CA ASP A 173 6.54 -12.72 1.40
C ASP A 173 7.39 -12.02 2.48
N LEU A 174 7.70 -12.76 3.55
CA LEU A 174 8.58 -12.27 4.62
C LEU A 174 10.07 -12.53 4.30
N GLY A 175 10.34 -13.39 3.31
CA GLY A 175 11.66 -13.63 2.76
C GLY A 175 12.10 -12.59 1.72
N TYR A 176 11.25 -11.60 1.41
CA TYR A 176 11.63 -10.48 0.57
C TYR A 176 12.74 -9.65 1.23
N ALA A 177 13.71 -9.27 0.41
CA ALA A 177 14.85 -8.47 0.80
C ALA A 177 15.49 -7.82 -0.43
N LEU A 178 16.05 -6.63 -0.24
CA LEU A 178 16.82 -5.92 -1.25
C LEU A 178 18.14 -5.41 -0.66
N ASN A 179 19.10 -5.23 -1.57
CA ASN A 179 20.38 -4.61 -1.26
C ASN A 179 21.11 -5.29 -0.08
N TRP A 180 21.24 -4.63 1.08
CA TRP A 180 21.93 -5.16 2.27
C TRP A 180 21.00 -5.76 3.33
N ASP A 181 19.67 -5.65 3.16
CA ASP A 181 18.72 -6.28 4.06
C ASP A 181 18.71 -7.80 3.83
N ALA A 182 18.54 -8.56 4.91
CA ALA A 182 18.45 -10.01 4.91
C ALA A 182 17.59 -10.51 6.08
N PRO A 183 16.54 -11.31 5.83
CA PRO A 183 15.78 -11.94 6.89
C PRO A 183 16.65 -12.97 7.61
N VAL A 184 16.50 -13.07 8.92
CA VAL A 184 17.20 -14.05 9.76
C VAL A 184 16.24 -14.99 10.48
N ASN A 185 14.99 -14.56 10.70
CA ASN A 185 13.92 -15.37 11.25
C ASN A 185 12.57 -14.75 10.93
N THR A 186 11.68 -15.51 10.31
CA THR A 186 10.36 -15.07 9.88
C THR A 186 9.32 -16.07 10.34
N HIS A 187 8.13 -15.58 10.64
CA HIS A 187 7.03 -16.40 11.12
C HIS A 187 5.71 -15.91 10.54
N LEU A 188 4.90 -16.86 10.09
CA LEU A 188 3.54 -16.63 9.61
C LEU A 188 2.58 -17.54 10.37
N LYS A 189 1.43 -16.99 10.74
CA LYS A 189 0.32 -17.71 11.36
C LYS A 189 -1.01 -17.24 10.81
N VAL A 190 -1.82 -18.19 10.38
CA VAL A 190 -3.20 -17.95 9.97
C VAL A 190 -4.09 -18.10 11.20
N VAL A 191 -4.77 -17.01 11.54
CA VAL A 191 -5.68 -16.92 12.70
C VAL A 191 -7.08 -17.37 12.31
N ASP A 192 -7.57 -16.88 11.18
CA ASP A 192 -8.87 -17.20 10.59
C ASP A 192 -8.84 -16.93 9.08
N GLU A 193 -9.98 -17.13 8.39
CA GLU A 193 -10.15 -16.97 6.94
C GLU A 193 -9.92 -15.53 6.43
N LYS A 194 -9.70 -14.55 7.31
CA LYS A 194 -9.47 -13.14 6.96
C LYS A 194 -8.25 -12.54 7.64
N THR A 195 -7.50 -13.31 8.45
CA THR A 195 -6.48 -12.75 9.32
C THR A 195 -5.21 -13.60 9.34
N VAL A 196 -4.10 -12.97 8.97
CA VAL A 196 -2.74 -13.53 9.05
C VAL A 196 -1.90 -12.63 9.96
N VAL A 197 -1.13 -13.22 10.85
CA VAL A 197 -0.22 -12.51 11.75
C VAL A 197 1.18 -13.10 11.66
N GLY A 198 2.18 -12.35 12.11
CA GLY A 198 3.54 -12.86 12.08
C GLY A 198 4.60 -11.86 12.52
N PHE A 199 5.85 -12.23 12.27
CA PHE A 199 6.99 -11.36 12.44
C PHE A 199 8.04 -11.59 11.37
N ARG A 200 8.83 -10.55 11.11
CA ARG A 200 10.06 -10.58 10.33
C ARG A 200 11.17 -9.99 11.19
N TYR A 201 12.19 -10.80 11.44
CA TYR A 201 13.45 -10.34 12.00
C TYR A 201 14.51 -10.38 10.90
N SER A 202 15.27 -9.31 10.82
CA SER A 202 16.27 -9.11 9.77
C SER A 202 17.54 -8.48 10.32
N THR A 203 18.59 -8.54 9.49
CA THR A 203 19.86 -7.87 9.66
C THR A 203 20.20 -7.14 8.37
N GLY A 204 21.08 -6.14 8.45
CA GLY A 204 21.48 -5.36 7.29
C GLY A 204 22.28 -4.15 7.72
N TRP A 205 21.83 -2.96 7.34
CA TRP A 205 22.43 -1.74 7.85
C TRP A 205 22.18 -1.58 9.36
N ALA A 206 20.96 -1.90 9.82
CA ALA A 206 20.74 -2.16 11.24
C ALA A 206 20.99 -3.64 11.58
N ALA A 207 21.72 -3.88 12.67
CA ALA A 207 22.20 -5.23 13.01
C ALA A 207 21.09 -6.19 13.49
N ASP A 208 20.06 -5.66 14.15
CA ASP A 208 18.90 -6.41 14.66
C ASP A 208 17.65 -5.55 14.43
N GLN A 209 16.79 -5.99 13.52
CA GLN A 209 15.50 -5.39 13.24
C GLN A 209 14.40 -6.38 13.54
N ARG A 210 13.31 -5.90 14.14
CA ARG A 210 12.17 -6.73 14.51
C ARG A 210 10.87 -6.02 14.18
N VAL A 211 10.12 -6.60 13.27
CA VAL A 211 8.81 -6.11 12.85
C VAL A 211 7.79 -7.22 13.06
N TYR A 212 6.74 -6.91 13.81
CA TYR A 212 5.54 -7.73 13.95
C TYR A 212 4.45 -7.13 13.07
N PHE A 213 3.62 -7.97 12.48
CA PHE A 213 2.52 -7.53 11.64
C PHE A 213 1.24 -8.32 11.90
N ALA A 214 0.12 -7.70 11.54
CA ALA A 214 -1.16 -8.34 11.35
C ALA A 214 -1.74 -7.85 10.02
N ALA A 215 -2.24 -8.75 9.19
CA ALA A 215 -2.91 -8.47 7.93
C ALA A 215 -4.37 -8.95 8.02
N HIS A 216 -5.31 -8.05 7.73
CA HIS A 216 -6.74 -8.32 7.70
C HIS A 216 -7.30 -8.08 6.30
N PHE A 217 -8.05 -9.05 5.77
CA PHE A 217 -8.62 -9.04 4.43
C PHE A 217 -10.13 -8.82 4.48
N SER A 218 -10.69 -7.97 3.61
CA SER A 218 -12.15 -7.78 3.55
C SER A 218 -12.87 -9.04 3.05
N LYS A 219 -12.23 -9.79 2.15
CA LYS A 219 -12.72 -11.03 1.56
C LYS A 219 -12.06 -12.25 2.24
N PRO A 220 -12.82 -13.28 2.64
CA PRO A 220 -12.21 -14.50 3.17
C PRO A 220 -11.47 -15.24 2.05
N PHE A 221 -10.29 -15.78 2.36
CA PHE A 221 -9.60 -16.68 1.43
C PHE A 221 -10.26 -18.06 1.41
N GLU A 222 -10.32 -18.65 0.23
CA GLU A 222 -10.90 -19.99 -0.01
C GLU A 222 -9.83 -21.08 0.12
N SER A 223 -8.57 -20.75 -0.16
CA SER A 223 -7.44 -21.65 0.06
C SER A 223 -6.18 -20.89 0.47
N LYS A 224 -5.24 -21.62 1.07
CA LYS A 224 -3.95 -21.11 1.53
C LYS A 224 -2.85 -22.14 1.34
N THR A 225 -1.65 -21.67 0.98
CA THR A 225 -0.42 -22.48 0.98
C THR A 225 0.66 -21.72 1.75
N LEU A 226 1.17 -22.32 2.82
CA LEU A 226 2.34 -21.82 3.53
C LEU A 226 3.60 -22.37 2.89
N TYR A 227 4.69 -21.61 2.91
CA TYR A 227 5.99 -22.05 2.43
C TYR A 227 7.09 -21.74 3.45
N MET A 228 8.06 -22.64 3.55
CA MET A 228 9.31 -22.50 4.30
C MET A 228 10.47 -22.81 3.36
N GLU A 229 11.40 -21.87 3.18
CA GLU A 229 12.55 -22.03 2.26
C GLU A 229 12.15 -22.45 0.83
N ASN A 230 11.03 -21.92 0.34
CA ASN A 230 10.37 -22.24 -0.93
C ASN A 230 9.69 -23.62 -1.04
N GLU A 231 9.71 -24.42 0.01
CA GLU A 231 8.96 -25.69 0.06
C GLU A 231 7.61 -25.50 0.74
N PRO A 232 6.52 -26.13 0.26
CA PRO A 232 5.23 -26.10 0.94
C PRO A 232 5.33 -26.63 2.38
N ALA A 233 4.66 -25.93 3.30
CA ALA A 233 4.57 -26.29 4.70
C ALA A 233 3.11 -26.62 5.09
N GLU A 234 2.94 -27.66 5.90
CA GLU A 234 1.63 -28.06 6.41
C GLU A 234 1.21 -27.24 7.64
N GLY A 235 -0.08 -27.25 7.96
CA GLY A 235 -0.63 -26.62 9.16
C GLY A 235 -1.11 -25.18 8.93
N ASN A 236 -1.17 -24.40 10.00
CA ASN A 236 -1.64 -23.01 9.99
C ASN A 236 -0.57 -22.00 10.42
N GLU A 237 0.63 -22.44 10.76
CA GLU A 237 1.76 -21.57 11.07
C GLU A 237 3.07 -22.18 10.57
N VAL A 238 4.05 -21.32 10.30
CA VAL A 238 5.38 -21.71 9.81
C VAL A 238 6.43 -20.73 10.30
N THR A 239 7.62 -21.22 10.62
CA THR A 239 8.78 -20.40 11.02
C THR A 239 10.00 -20.87 10.24
N GLY A 240 10.76 -19.93 9.68
CA GLY A 240 11.95 -20.21 8.89
C GLY A 240 12.76 -18.94 8.65
N VAL A 241 13.81 -18.99 7.84
CA VAL A 241 14.49 -17.77 7.41
C VAL A 241 13.63 -17.09 6.35
N HIS A 242 13.16 -17.86 5.36
CA HIS A 242 12.24 -17.38 4.33
C HIS A 242 10.88 -18.07 4.47
N THR A 243 9.88 -17.32 4.93
CA THR A 243 8.49 -17.77 4.94
C THR A 243 7.64 -16.89 4.03
N LYS A 244 6.70 -17.52 3.33
CA LYS A 244 5.68 -16.84 2.53
C LYS A 244 4.36 -17.58 2.61
N ILE A 245 3.26 -16.87 2.38
CA ILE A 245 1.93 -17.46 2.27
C ILE A 245 1.29 -17.02 0.96
N ASP A 246 0.70 -17.98 0.24
CA ASP A 246 -0.16 -17.75 -0.92
C ASP A 246 -1.62 -17.95 -0.48
N LEU A 247 -2.44 -16.92 -0.63
CA LEU A 247 -3.87 -16.90 -0.29
C LEU A 247 -4.69 -16.73 -1.56
N ARG A 248 -5.68 -17.60 -1.80
CA ARG A 248 -6.51 -17.57 -3.02
C ARG A 248 -8.00 -17.49 -2.75
N PHE A 249 -8.72 -16.83 -3.66
CA PHE A 249 -10.17 -16.68 -3.70
C PHE A 249 -10.63 -16.35 -5.14
N SER A 250 -11.93 -16.56 -5.41
CA SER A 250 -12.56 -16.10 -6.65
C SER A 250 -12.84 -14.58 -6.62
N THR A 251 -12.87 -13.90 -7.77
CA THR A 251 -13.29 -12.49 -7.91
C THR A 251 -14.24 -12.30 -9.07
N LYS A 252 -15.15 -11.34 -8.93
CA LYS A 252 -15.97 -10.82 -10.03
C LYS A 252 -15.29 -9.63 -10.69
N GLU A 253 -15.76 -9.29 -11.88
CA GLU A 253 -15.32 -8.11 -12.61
C GLU A 253 -15.50 -6.83 -11.76
N ASN A 254 -14.42 -6.07 -11.59
CA ASN A 254 -14.32 -4.88 -10.74
C ASN A 254 -14.61 -5.13 -9.25
N GLU A 255 -14.40 -6.34 -8.75
CA GLU A 255 -14.54 -6.61 -7.31
C GLU A 255 -13.38 -5.96 -6.54
N GLU A 256 -13.73 -5.14 -5.54
CA GLU A 256 -12.77 -4.49 -4.66
C GLU A 256 -12.47 -5.35 -3.42
N VAL A 257 -11.19 -5.63 -3.20
CA VAL A 257 -10.71 -6.32 -2.00
C VAL A 257 -9.76 -5.39 -1.24
N MET A 258 -10.06 -5.18 0.04
CA MET A 258 -9.27 -4.34 0.94
C MET A 258 -8.32 -5.23 1.76
N VAL A 259 -7.10 -4.74 1.99
CA VAL A 259 -6.14 -5.34 2.92
C VAL A 259 -5.69 -4.26 3.90
N LYS A 260 -5.75 -4.53 5.20
CA LYS A 260 -5.25 -3.66 6.26
C LYS A 260 -4.06 -4.35 6.93
N VAL A 261 -2.89 -3.73 6.95
CA VAL A 261 -1.67 -4.31 7.54
C VAL A 261 -1.15 -3.40 8.64
N GLY A 262 -1.37 -3.81 9.89
CA GLY A 262 -0.86 -3.11 11.07
C GLY A 262 0.55 -3.59 11.41
N LEU A 263 1.42 -2.66 11.84
CA LEU A 263 2.79 -2.92 12.26
C LEU A 263 3.02 -2.64 13.75
N SER A 264 4.03 -3.30 14.31
CA SER A 264 4.51 -3.11 15.68
C SER A 264 5.96 -3.54 15.79
N SER A 265 6.76 -2.80 16.56
CA SER A 265 8.14 -3.20 16.88
C SER A 265 8.25 -4.05 18.15
N ALA A 266 7.11 -4.36 18.79
CA ALA A 266 7.09 -4.97 20.12
C ALA A 266 6.49 -6.39 20.13
N ASN A 267 5.32 -6.56 19.51
CA ASN A 267 4.57 -7.82 19.50
C ASN A 267 3.38 -7.78 18.51
N ILE A 268 2.76 -8.94 18.30
CA ILE A 268 1.59 -9.14 17.41
C ILE A 268 0.36 -8.39 17.93
N GLU A 269 0.15 -8.34 19.25
CA GLU A 269 -1.00 -7.64 19.85
C GLU A 269 -0.99 -6.15 19.51
N GLY A 270 0.19 -5.52 19.50
CA GLY A 270 0.37 -4.13 19.07
C GLY A 270 0.02 -3.92 17.60
N ALA A 271 0.38 -4.86 16.72
CA ALA A 271 0.06 -4.79 15.30
C ALA A 271 -1.46 -4.94 15.07
N LEU A 272 -2.12 -5.86 15.78
CA LEU A 272 -3.58 -5.98 15.76
C LEU A 272 -4.25 -4.70 16.28
N LYS A 273 -3.74 -4.12 17.36
CA LYS A 273 -4.30 -2.89 17.93
C LYS A 273 -4.17 -1.69 17.01
N ALA A 274 -3.11 -1.63 16.19
CA ALA A 274 -2.95 -0.61 15.16
C ALA A 274 -4.09 -0.64 14.15
N ILE A 275 -4.48 -1.83 13.66
CA ILE A 275 -5.65 -1.97 12.77
C ILE A 275 -6.93 -1.53 13.49
N GLU A 276 -7.20 -2.09 14.66
CA GLU A 276 -8.44 -1.84 15.42
C GLU A 276 -8.66 -0.34 15.73
N THR A 277 -7.59 0.40 16.03
CA THR A 277 -7.69 1.79 16.49
C THR A 277 -7.52 2.82 15.41
N GLU A 278 -6.76 2.52 14.35
CA GLU A 278 -6.43 3.49 13.29
C GLU A 278 -7.21 3.24 12.01
N ALA A 279 -7.69 2.01 11.79
CA ALA A 279 -8.32 1.59 10.54
C ALA A 279 -9.42 0.54 10.81
N ALA A 280 -10.35 0.81 11.72
CA ALA A 280 -11.51 -0.06 12.00
C ALA A 280 -12.37 -0.29 10.75
#